data_AF-A0A0B1RPH0-F1
#
_entry.id   AF-A0A0B1RPH0-F1
#
_cell.length_a   1.000
_cell.length_b   1.000
_cell.length_c   1.000
_cell.angle_alpha   90.00
_cell.angle_beta   90.00
_cell.angle_gamma   90.00
#
_symmetry.space_group_name_H-M   'P 1'
#
loop_
_entity.id
_entity.type
_entity.pdbx_description
1 polymer ?
#
loop_
_entity_poly.entity_id
_entity_poly.type
_entity_poly.pdbx_seq_one_letter_code
_entity_poly.pdbx_strand_id
1 'polypeptide(L)'
;FPKNPILQFPGVPGGTRREHVTKSHKAEQWAHSARIAYTMSALIAVCGQFESALGNISLEDLARLAQLQPEMTSQERVIDGYLELLRQARLDAETSLENMDKVVTYFQNVLSVNVSADSYDTSAFVQNTFQQIMAGIAWCKMNNQRLSYFLKPGLEECDVAEFVRTIGNELAQCEQLAIKGSKLIPTEKQLKLTPQANDDIQSALMVLQKIASILHETCGIASVQININPESDGFDSTRLKEMIHGEVEKTNGSITLEKTFEPMRLQVFMDASTKSKHFIQCFGEWLYGD
;
A
#
# COMPACT_ATOMS: atom_id res chain seq x y z
N PHE A 1 -12.46 -14.64 9.32
CA PHE A 1 -12.50 -13.79 8.12
C PHE A 1 -13.03 -14.58 6.95
N PRO A 2 -14.05 -14.10 6.20
CA PRO A 2 -14.50 -14.79 5.01
C PRO A 2 -13.33 -14.83 4.02
N LYS A 3 -13.32 -15.87 3.19
CA LYS A 3 -12.27 -16.17 2.23
C LYS A 3 -11.89 -14.91 1.43
N ASN A 4 -10.59 -14.61 1.44
CA ASN A 4 -9.82 -13.66 0.63
C ASN A 4 -10.67 -12.83 -0.38
N PRO A 5 -10.78 -11.49 -0.26
CA PRO A 5 -11.52 -10.64 -1.21
C PRO A 5 -11.10 -10.82 -2.68
N ILE A 6 -9.91 -11.40 -2.91
CA ILE A 6 -9.42 -11.89 -4.21
C ILE A 6 -10.39 -12.88 -4.88
N LEU A 7 -11.25 -13.60 -4.15
CA LEU A 7 -12.23 -14.51 -4.74
C LEU A 7 -13.39 -13.80 -5.45
N GLN A 8 -13.69 -12.53 -5.14
CA GLN A 8 -14.73 -11.77 -5.85
C GLN A 8 -14.29 -11.40 -7.27
N PHE A 9 -12.98 -11.32 -7.50
CA PHE A 9 -12.39 -11.01 -8.80
C PHE A 9 -11.23 -11.99 -9.11
N PRO A 10 -11.52 -13.26 -9.42
CA PRO A 10 -10.49 -14.25 -9.65
C PRO A 10 -9.60 -13.82 -10.81
N GLY A 11 -8.29 -14.04 -10.65
CA GLY A 11 -7.34 -13.86 -11.74
C GLY A 11 -7.67 -14.76 -12.92
N VAL A 12 -7.37 -14.28 -14.12
CA VAL A 12 -7.57 -15.05 -15.37
C VAL A 12 -6.39 -15.98 -15.64
N PRO A 13 -6.63 -17.19 -16.16
CA PRO A 13 -5.57 -18.08 -16.65
C PRO A 13 -4.69 -17.38 -17.70
N GLY A 14 -3.37 -17.34 -17.44
CA GLY A 14 -2.40 -16.63 -18.28
C GLY A 14 -2.17 -15.16 -17.90
N GLY A 15 -2.76 -14.67 -16.80
CA GLY A 15 -2.52 -13.33 -16.27
C GLY A 15 -3.34 -12.23 -16.95
N THR A 16 -3.19 -11.00 -16.45
CA THR A 16 -3.78 -9.78 -17.03
C THR A 16 -3.38 -9.66 -18.49
N ARG A 17 -4.31 -9.17 -19.32
CA ARG A 17 -4.11 -8.95 -20.75
C ARG A 17 -4.62 -7.56 -21.11
N ARG A 18 -4.20 -7.03 -22.25
CA ARG A 18 -4.56 -5.67 -22.68
C ARG A 18 -6.07 -5.46 -22.71
N GLU A 19 -6.84 -6.41 -23.22
CA GLU A 19 -8.29 -6.34 -23.27
C GLU A 19 -8.96 -6.25 -21.89
N HIS A 20 -8.31 -6.77 -20.84
CA HIS A 20 -8.81 -6.64 -19.47
C HIS A 20 -8.69 -5.21 -18.93
N VAL A 21 -7.82 -4.41 -19.52
CA VAL A 21 -7.51 -3.02 -19.15
C VAL A 21 -8.23 -2.03 -20.06
N THR A 22 -8.23 -2.29 -21.38
CA THR A 22 -8.71 -1.33 -22.38
C THR A 22 -10.14 -1.60 -22.86
N LYS A 23 -10.69 -2.79 -22.62
CA LYS A 23 -12.01 -3.22 -23.15
C LYS A 23 -12.96 -3.75 -22.07
N SER A 24 -12.55 -3.77 -20.80
CA SER A 24 -13.37 -4.26 -19.69
C SER A 24 -12.95 -3.60 -18.38
N HIS A 25 -13.79 -3.73 -17.35
CA HIS A 25 -13.50 -3.23 -16.00
C HIS A 25 -12.73 -4.23 -15.11
N LYS A 26 -12.30 -5.38 -15.64
CA LYS A 26 -11.69 -6.44 -14.82
C LYS A 26 -10.39 -5.99 -14.14
N ALA A 27 -9.51 -5.31 -14.88
CA ALA A 27 -8.24 -4.87 -14.30
C ALA A 27 -8.43 -3.77 -13.25
N GLU A 28 -9.44 -2.93 -13.40
CA GLU A 28 -9.83 -1.93 -12.41
C GLU A 28 -10.35 -2.60 -11.12
N GLN A 29 -11.19 -3.62 -11.25
CA GLN A 29 -11.66 -4.43 -10.12
C GLN A 29 -10.52 -5.13 -9.37
N TRP A 30 -9.54 -5.69 -10.09
CA TRP A 30 -8.35 -6.29 -9.46
C TRP A 30 -7.49 -5.25 -8.74
N ALA A 31 -7.30 -4.07 -9.34
CA ALA A 31 -6.57 -2.98 -8.71
C ALA A 31 -7.28 -2.46 -7.45
N HIS A 32 -8.61 -2.34 -7.51
CA HIS A 32 -9.43 -1.95 -6.36
C HIS A 32 -9.34 -2.98 -5.24
N SER A 33 -9.41 -4.27 -5.57
CA SER A 33 -9.24 -5.36 -4.60
C SER A 33 -7.87 -5.34 -3.92
N ALA A 34 -6.81 -5.04 -4.69
CA ALA A 34 -5.47 -4.89 -4.14
C ALA A 34 -5.36 -3.68 -3.19
N ARG A 35 -6.04 -2.56 -3.50
CA ARG A 35 -6.16 -1.41 -2.59
C ARG A 35 -6.86 -1.79 -1.28
N ILE A 36 -8.00 -2.48 -1.35
CA ILE A 36 -8.70 -2.99 -0.16
C ILE A 36 -7.77 -3.87 0.67
N ALA A 37 -7.04 -4.79 0.04
CA ALA A 37 -6.11 -5.68 0.75
C ALA A 37 -4.98 -4.92 1.46
N TYR A 38 -4.48 -3.84 0.88
CA TYR A 38 -3.52 -2.94 1.52
C TYR A 38 -4.14 -2.21 2.71
N THR A 39 -5.28 -1.53 2.53
CA THR A 39 -5.93 -0.76 3.61
C THR A 39 -6.35 -1.68 4.76
N MET A 40 -6.85 -2.88 4.47
CA MET A 40 -7.19 -3.88 5.49
C MET A 40 -5.94 -4.41 6.20
N SER A 41 -4.82 -4.63 5.51
CA SER A 41 -3.55 -5.01 6.16
C SER A 41 -3.06 -3.91 7.12
N ALA A 42 -3.23 -2.63 6.75
CA ALA A 42 -2.91 -1.51 7.62
C ALA A 42 -3.80 -1.48 8.88
N LEU A 43 -5.10 -1.74 8.72
CA LEU A 43 -6.04 -1.85 9.83
C LEU A 43 -5.69 -3.03 10.76
N ILE A 44 -5.38 -4.20 10.20
CA ILE A 44 -4.96 -5.37 10.96
C ILE A 44 -3.68 -5.07 11.75
N ALA A 45 -2.71 -4.37 11.15
CA ALA A 45 -1.48 -4.01 11.82
C ALA A 45 -1.73 -3.14 13.07
N VAL A 46 -2.51 -2.05 12.93
CA VAL A 46 -2.81 -1.15 14.05
C VAL A 46 -3.70 -1.81 15.11
N CYS A 47 -4.71 -2.58 14.72
CA CYS A 47 -5.57 -3.32 15.66
C CYS A 47 -4.78 -4.40 16.42
N GLY A 48 -3.84 -5.09 15.76
CA GLY A 48 -2.98 -6.07 16.43
C GLY A 48 -2.05 -5.44 17.48
N GLN A 49 -1.60 -4.20 17.26
CA GLN A 49 -0.87 -3.45 18.27
C GLN A 49 -1.75 -3.11 19.48
N PHE A 50 -3.00 -2.69 19.27
CA PHE A 50 -3.95 -2.51 20.37
C PHE A 50 -4.17 -3.80 21.16
N GLU A 51 -4.49 -4.91 20.47
CA GLU A 51 -4.73 -6.21 21.10
C GLU A 51 -3.56 -6.64 21.99
N SER A 52 -2.33 -6.53 21.47
CA SER A 52 -1.15 -6.87 22.23
C SER A 52 -0.85 -5.86 23.36
N ALA A 53 -1.13 -4.58 23.16
CA ALA A 53 -0.87 -3.54 24.16
C ALA A 53 -1.75 -3.68 25.40
N LEU A 54 -3.03 -4.04 25.21
CA LEU A 54 -4.00 -4.12 26.29
C LEU A 54 -3.61 -5.10 27.41
N GLY A 55 -2.73 -6.07 27.13
CA GLY A 55 -2.20 -6.99 28.14
C GLY A 55 -1.16 -6.39 29.07
N ASN A 56 -0.45 -5.32 28.66
CA ASN A 56 0.71 -4.76 29.37
C ASN A 56 0.60 -3.26 29.64
N ILE A 57 -0.47 -2.62 29.19
CA ILE A 57 -0.70 -1.18 29.31
C ILE A 57 -0.90 -0.76 30.78
N SER A 58 -0.49 0.46 31.13
CA SER A 58 -0.72 0.99 32.47
C SER A 58 -2.22 1.25 32.72
N LEU A 59 -2.66 1.22 33.98
CA LEU A 59 -4.06 1.50 34.32
C LEU A 59 -4.48 2.92 33.91
N GLU A 60 -3.56 3.87 33.99
CA GLU A 60 -3.79 5.26 33.60
C GLU A 60 -4.02 5.38 32.08
N ASP A 61 -3.15 4.78 31.29
CA ASP A 61 -3.27 4.78 29.82
C ASP A 61 -4.53 4.01 29.37
N LEU A 62 -4.85 2.89 30.04
CA LEU A 62 -6.08 2.13 29.80
C LEU A 62 -7.33 2.98 30.10
N ALA A 63 -7.32 3.75 31.20
CA ALA A 63 -8.43 4.63 31.53
C ALA A 63 -8.61 5.74 30.49
N ARG A 64 -7.53 6.27 29.91
CA ARG A 64 -7.60 7.22 28.79
C ARG A 64 -8.15 6.57 27.52
N LEU A 65 -7.68 5.38 27.16
CA LEU A 65 -8.22 4.63 26.01
C LEU A 65 -9.71 4.31 26.19
N ALA A 66 -10.14 3.94 27.40
CA ALA A 66 -11.53 3.63 27.69
C ALA A 66 -12.47 4.83 27.45
N GLN A 67 -11.99 6.05 27.64
CA GLN A 67 -12.77 7.27 27.34
C GLN A 67 -13.02 7.46 25.84
N LEU A 68 -12.18 6.88 24.98
CA LEU A 68 -12.30 6.96 23.51
C LEU A 68 -13.17 5.84 22.92
N GLN A 69 -13.71 4.94 23.76
CA GLN A 69 -14.50 3.80 23.32
C GLN A 69 -15.72 4.18 22.45
N PRO A 70 -16.48 5.26 22.75
CA PRO A 70 -17.60 5.66 21.90
C PRO A 70 -17.15 6.06 20.49
N GLU A 71 -16.04 6.79 20.37
CA GLU A 71 -15.44 7.19 19.11
C GLU A 71 -14.88 5.98 18.35
N MET A 72 -14.16 5.09 19.01
CA MET A 72 -13.68 3.83 18.41
C MET A 72 -14.83 3.00 17.87
N THR A 73 -15.91 2.85 18.64
CA THR A 73 -17.12 2.12 18.20
C THR A 73 -17.72 2.76 16.95
N SER A 74 -17.67 4.09 16.83
CA SER A 74 -18.14 4.78 15.62
C SER A 74 -17.29 4.45 14.39
N GLN A 75 -15.97 4.29 14.56
CA GLN A 75 -15.06 3.89 13.48
C GLN A 75 -15.26 2.42 13.08
N GLU A 76 -15.48 1.53 14.05
CA GLU A 76 -15.80 0.12 13.79
C GLU A 76 -17.05 -0.02 12.92
N ARG A 77 -18.10 0.76 13.20
CA ARG A 77 -19.33 0.76 12.39
C ARG A 77 -19.11 1.19 10.94
N VAL A 78 -18.10 2.02 10.66
CA VAL A 78 -17.72 2.36 9.28
C VAL A 78 -17.20 1.12 8.57
N ILE A 79 -16.36 0.32 9.24
CA ILE A 79 -15.82 -0.94 8.70
C ILE A 79 -16.94 -1.97 8.52
N ASP A 80 -17.87 -2.08 9.47
CA ASP A 80 -19.05 -2.95 9.34
C ASP A 80 -19.85 -2.66 8.07
N GLY A 81 -19.96 -1.38 7.69
CA GLY A 81 -20.58 -0.96 6.42
C GLY A 81 -19.91 -1.59 5.19
N TYR A 82 -18.58 -1.58 5.13
CA TYR A 82 -17.83 -2.23 4.05
C TYR A 82 -17.94 -3.76 4.08
N LEU A 83 -17.94 -4.36 5.27
CA LEU A 83 -18.15 -5.81 5.42
C LEU A 83 -19.55 -6.22 4.96
N GLU A 84 -20.57 -5.40 5.20
CA GLU A 84 -21.92 -5.66 4.71
C GLU A 84 -21.99 -5.51 3.18
N LEU A 85 -21.33 -4.51 2.60
CA LEU A 85 -21.19 -4.42 1.13
C LEU A 85 -20.52 -5.67 0.55
N LEU A 86 -19.44 -6.15 1.17
CA LEU A 86 -18.76 -7.39 0.76
C LEU A 86 -19.71 -8.59 0.86
N ARG A 87 -20.45 -8.72 1.97
CA ARG A 87 -21.42 -9.80 2.20
C ARG A 87 -22.53 -9.81 1.16
N GLN A 88 -22.95 -8.63 0.70
CA GLN A 88 -23.96 -8.45 -0.34
C GLN A 88 -23.39 -8.55 -1.77
N ALA A 89 -22.09 -8.80 -1.93
CA ALA A 89 -21.37 -8.75 -3.21
C ALA A 89 -21.51 -7.40 -3.94
N ARG A 90 -21.60 -6.30 -3.16
CA ARG A 90 -21.73 -4.91 -3.61
C ARG A 90 -20.50 -4.05 -3.30
N LEU A 91 -19.45 -4.65 -2.74
CA LEU A 91 -18.15 -4.00 -2.64
C LEU A 91 -17.45 -4.16 -3.99
N ASP A 92 -17.43 -3.09 -4.77
CA ASP A 92 -16.92 -3.06 -6.15
C ASP A 92 -15.99 -1.85 -6.38
N ALA A 93 -15.47 -1.73 -7.61
CA ALA A 93 -14.50 -0.71 -7.97
C ALA A 93 -15.02 0.74 -7.88
N GLU A 94 -16.33 0.95 -7.83
CA GLU A 94 -16.95 2.27 -7.69
C GLU A 94 -17.11 2.67 -6.22
N THR A 95 -16.95 1.72 -5.30
CA THR A 95 -17.05 1.98 -3.87
C THR A 95 -15.86 2.81 -3.39
N SER A 96 -16.11 4.03 -2.92
CA SER A 96 -15.05 4.86 -2.32
C SER A 96 -14.48 4.20 -1.06
N LEU A 97 -13.15 4.22 -0.93
CA LEU A 97 -12.44 3.72 0.27
C LEU A 97 -11.96 4.84 1.20
N GLU A 98 -12.28 6.10 0.91
CA GLU A 98 -11.80 7.27 1.66
C GLU A 98 -12.13 7.18 3.16
N ASN A 99 -13.35 6.70 3.50
CA ASN A 99 -13.73 6.54 4.89
C ASN A 99 -12.99 5.38 5.58
N MET A 100 -12.59 4.34 4.83
CA MET A 100 -11.77 3.26 5.36
C MET A 100 -10.34 3.77 5.67
N ASP A 101 -9.77 4.58 4.77
CA ASP A 101 -8.46 5.20 4.96
C ASP A 101 -8.46 6.14 6.19
N LYS A 102 -9.56 6.88 6.42
CA LYS A 102 -9.77 7.70 7.62
C LYS A 102 -9.83 6.88 8.91
N VAL A 103 -10.48 5.71 8.89
CA VAL A 103 -10.51 4.79 10.05
C VAL A 103 -9.10 4.32 10.41
N VAL A 104 -8.30 3.92 9.42
CA VAL A 104 -6.89 3.52 9.65
C VAL A 104 -6.11 4.67 10.29
N THR A 105 -6.22 5.87 9.73
CA THR A 105 -5.53 7.07 10.25
C THR A 105 -5.96 7.40 11.68
N TYR A 106 -7.25 7.28 11.99
CA TYR A 106 -7.78 7.48 13.33
C TYR A 106 -7.12 6.52 14.34
N PHE A 107 -7.13 5.22 14.06
CA PHE A 107 -6.56 4.23 14.98
C PHE A 107 -5.04 4.39 15.13
N GLN A 108 -4.33 4.75 14.06
CA GLN A 108 -2.89 5.05 14.12
C GLN A 108 -2.61 6.25 15.04
N ASN A 109 -3.41 7.31 14.95
CA ASN A 109 -3.28 8.49 15.81
C ASN A 109 -3.63 8.18 17.27
N VAL A 110 -4.68 7.40 17.53
CA VAL A 110 -5.00 6.98 18.89
C VAL A 110 -3.85 6.17 19.47
N LEU A 111 -3.32 5.20 18.72
CA LEU A 111 -2.22 4.35 19.16
C LEU A 111 -1.00 5.20 19.51
N SER A 112 -0.58 6.10 18.61
CA SER A 112 0.63 6.92 18.80
C SER A 112 0.56 7.85 20.00
N VAL A 113 -0.63 8.33 20.35
CA VAL A 113 -0.85 9.26 21.48
C VAL A 113 -1.04 8.51 22.81
N ASN A 114 -1.67 7.34 22.80
CA ASN A 114 -2.16 6.71 24.03
C ASN A 114 -1.46 5.41 24.40
N VAL A 115 -0.67 4.81 23.51
CA VAL A 115 -0.02 3.51 23.74
C VAL A 115 1.48 3.65 23.61
N SER A 116 2.20 3.33 24.68
CA SER A 116 3.67 3.31 24.66
C SER A 116 4.19 2.19 23.76
N ALA A 117 5.31 2.44 23.07
CA ALA A 117 5.99 1.45 22.23
C ALA A 117 6.41 0.19 23.00
N ASP A 118 6.65 0.30 24.32
CA ASP A 118 6.99 -0.84 25.17
C ASP A 118 5.77 -1.69 25.57
N SER A 119 4.54 -1.28 25.20
CA SER A 119 3.32 -1.96 25.62
C SER A 119 2.91 -3.11 24.69
N TYR A 120 3.27 -3.05 23.40
CA TYR A 120 2.85 -4.04 22.40
C TYR A 120 3.99 -4.96 21.94
N ASP A 121 3.61 -6.11 21.39
CA ASP A 121 4.52 -7.07 20.77
C ASP A 121 5.08 -6.49 19.46
N THR A 122 6.30 -5.97 19.55
CA THR A 122 7.05 -5.41 18.42
C THR A 122 7.28 -6.44 17.31
N SER A 123 7.47 -7.72 17.62
CA SER A 123 7.68 -8.76 16.61
C SER A 123 6.41 -8.96 15.78
N ALA A 124 5.25 -9.04 16.45
CA ALA A 124 3.95 -9.11 15.79
C ALA A 124 3.66 -7.84 14.96
N PHE A 125 3.97 -6.65 15.48
CA PHE A 125 3.87 -5.39 14.75
C PHE A 125 4.70 -5.40 13.46
N VAL A 126 5.98 -5.76 13.54
CA VAL A 126 6.87 -5.80 12.37
C VAL A 126 6.38 -6.85 11.36
N GLN A 127 5.89 -7.99 11.83
CA GLN A 127 5.34 -9.04 10.97
C GLN A 127 4.11 -8.56 10.19
N ASN A 128 3.17 -7.88 10.85
CA ASN A 128 2.00 -7.29 10.20
C ASN A 128 2.40 -6.15 9.25
N THR A 129 3.43 -5.39 9.60
CA THR A 129 3.97 -4.34 8.73
C THR A 129 4.54 -4.91 7.42
N PHE A 130 5.28 -6.02 7.47
CA PHE A 130 5.73 -6.70 6.25
C PHE A 130 4.55 -7.21 5.41
N GLN A 131 3.46 -7.68 6.03
CA GLN A 131 2.25 -8.07 5.30
C GLN A 131 1.61 -6.86 4.60
N GLN A 132 1.53 -5.71 5.27
CA GLN A 132 1.06 -4.46 4.68
C GLN A 132 1.94 -4.00 3.51
N ILE A 133 3.27 -4.05 3.66
CA ILE A 133 4.22 -3.74 2.58
C ILE A 133 3.99 -4.65 1.38
N MET A 134 3.84 -5.96 1.60
CA MET A 134 3.58 -6.92 0.52
C MET A 134 2.26 -6.63 -0.21
N ALA A 135 1.19 -6.29 0.53
CA ALA A 135 -0.09 -5.89 -0.06
C ALA A 135 0.04 -4.60 -0.89
N GLY A 136 0.81 -3.62 -0.40
CA GLY A 136 1.05 -2.36 -1.12
C GLY A 136 1.89 -2.55 -2.38
N ILE A 137 2.91 -3.40 -2.33
CA ILE A 137 3.70 -3.78 -3.52
C ILE A 137 2.80 -4.47 -4.56
N ALA A 138 1.90 -5.37 -4.14
CA ALA A 138 0.96 -6.01 -5.04
C ALA A 138 0.01 -4.99 -5.70
N TRP A 139 -0.48 -4.01 -4.94
CA TRP A 139 -1.29 -2.91 -5.45
C TRP A 139 -0.53 -2.04 -6.46
N CYS A 140 0.72 -1.67 -6.17
CA CYS A 140 1.60 -0.98 -7.11
C CYS A 140 1.81 -1.79 -8.39
N LYS A 141 2.17 -3.07 -8.29
CA LYS A 141 2.43 -3.94 -9.45
C LYS A 141 1.21 -4.07 -10.35
N MET A 142 0.01 -4.22 -9.78
CA MET A 142 -1.23 -4.29 -10.54
C MET A 142 -1.46 -3.01 -11.36
N ASN A 143 -1.29 -1.84 -10.75
CA ASN A 143 -1.46 -0.57 -11.49
C ASN A 143 -0.31 -0.27 -12.45
N ASN A 144 0.94 -0.63 -12.12
CA ASN A 144 2.07 -0.52 -13.04
C ASN A 144 1.84 -1.39 -14.30
N GLN A 145 1.29 -2.60 -14.13
CA GLN A 145 0.88 -3.45 -15.23
C GLN A 145 -0.27 -2.84 -16.05
N ARG A 146 -1.30 -2.28 -15.39
CA ARG A 146 -2.38 -1.54 -16.08
C ARG A 146 -1.82 -0.39 -16.92
N LEU A 147 -0.93 0.41 -16.34
CA LEU A 147 -0.28 1.53 -17.02
C LEU A 147 0.46 1.07 -18.28
N SER A 148 1.17 -0.06 -18.20
CA SER A 148 1.84 -0.66 -19.36
C SER A 148 0.88 -1.04 -20.50
N TYR A 149 -0.33 -1.51 -20.16
CA TYR A 149 -1.36 -1.87 -21.15
C TYR A 149 -2.15 -0.68 -21.67
N PHE A 150 -2.14 0.44 -20.96
CA PHE A 150 -2.69 1.68 -21.50
C PHE A 150 -1.77 2.31 -22.55
N LEU A 151 -0.47 2.04 -22.55
CA LEU A 151 0.45 2.52 -23.59
C LEU A 151 0.20 1.77 -24.91
N LYS A 152 0.07 2.49 -26.04
CA LYS A 152 -0.12 1.86 -27.35
C LYS A 152 1.03 0.91 -27.73
N PRO A 153 0.76 -0.19 -28.46
CA PRO A 153 1.80 -1.06 -29.01
C PRO A 153 2.79 -0.29 -29.89
N GLY A 154 4.07 -0.68 -29.90
CA GLY A 154 5.11 -0.03 -30.70
C GLY A 154 5.80 1.16 -30.03
N LEU A 155 5.47 1.43 -28.76
CA LEU A 155 6.06 2.51 -27.94
C LEU A 155 6.96 1.97 -26.83
N GLU A 156 7.60 0.82 -27.02
CA GLU A 156 8.37 0.11 -25.98
C GLU A 156 9.62 0.89 -25.51
N GLU A 157 10.11 1.82 -26.31
CA GLU A 157 11.30 2.65 -26.04
C GLU A 157 10.95 4.07 -25.59
N CYS A 158 9.68 4.37 -25.28
CA CYS A 158 9.30 5.69 -24.79
C CYS A 158 9.62 5.88 -23.30
N ASP A 159 9.59 7.12 -22.84
CA ASP A 159 9.88 7.49 -21.46
C ASP A 159 8.91 6.89 -20.43
N VAL A 160 7.63 6.76 -20.79
CA VAL A 160 6.63 6.04 -19.97
C VAL A 160 6.94 4.55 -19.88
N ALA A 161 7.36 3.91 -20.97
CA ALA A 161 7.73 2.49 -20.97
C ALA A 161 8.99 2.24 -20.12
N GLU A 162 9.98 3.12 -20.21
CA GLU A 162 11.16 3.09 -19.34
C GLU A 162 10.79 3.27 -17.87
N PHE A 163 9.90 4.22 -17.55
CA PHE A 163 9.39 4.43 -16.21
C PHE A 163 8.70 3.18 -15.65
N VAL A 164 7.77 2.59 -16.40
CA VAL A 164 7.04 1.36 -16.03
C VAL A 164 8.01 0.21 -15.76
N ARG A 165 9.02 0.03 -16.61
CA ARG A 165 10.06 -0.99 -16.45
C ARG A 165 10.91 -0.75 -15.19
N THR A 166 11.29 0.50 -14.95
CA THR A 166 12.09 0.90 -13.79
C THR A 166 11.35 0.62 -12.49
N ILE A 167 10.11 1.12 -12.35
CA ILE A 167 9.26 0.87 -11.19
C ILE A 167 8.98 -0.62 -11.03
N GLY A 168 8.70 -1.34 -12.12
CA GLY A 168 8.48 -2.79 -12.08
C GLY A 168 9.67 -3.56 -11.48
N ASN A 169 10.89 -3.19 -11.89
CA ASN A 169 12.12 -3.79 -11.37
C ASN A 169 12.37 -3.44 -9.89
N GLU A 170 12.13 -2.18 -9.51
CA GLU A 170 12.26 -1.72 -8.13
C GLU A 170 11.24 -2.41 -7.19
N LEU A 171 9.98 -2.55 -7.62
CA LEU A 171 8.94 -3.27 -6.88
C LEU A 171 9.28 -4.77 -6.72
N ALA A 172 9.87 -5.40 -7.74
CA ALA A 172 10.29 -6.79 -7.65
C ALA A 172 11.43 -6.98 -6.62
N GLN A 173 12.39 -6.04 -6.58
CA GLN A 173 13.45 -6.04 -5.56
C GLN A 173 12.88 -5.81 -4.16
N CYS A 174 11.97 -4.84 -4.01
CA CYS A 174 11.30 -4.57 -2.72
C CYS A 174 10.54 -5.80 -2.21
N GLU A 175 9.84 -6.51 -3.10
CA GLU A 175 9.13 -7.75 -2.74
C GLU A 175 10.07 -8.82 -2.21
N GLN A 176 11.20 -9.06 -2.90
CA GLN A 176 12.20 -10.03 -2.46
C GLN A 176 12.79 -9.66 -1.09
N LEU A 177 13.07 -8.38 -0.86
CA LEU A 177 13.55 -7.87 0.42
C LEU A 177 12.51 -8.02 1.53
N ALA A 178 11.24 -7.69 1.27
CA ALA A 178 10.16 -7.84 2.23
C ALA A 178 9.93 -9.31 2.61
N ILE A 179 9.95 -10.23 1.64
CA ILE A 179 9.88 -11.68 1.89
C ILE A 179 11.06 -12.12 2.76
N LYS A 180 12.28 -11.70 2.44
CA LYS A 180 13.46 -12.07 3.22
C LYS A 180 13.39 -11.50 4.64
N GLY A 181 13.04 -10.22 4.79
CA GLY A 181 12.92 -9.54 6.07
C GLY A 181 11.88 -10.19 6.99
N SER A 182 10.72 -10.55 6.46
CA SER A 182 9.66 -11.22 7.23
C SER A 182 10.12 -12.54 7.87
N LYS A 183 11.04 -13.26 7.22
CA LYS A 183 11.58 -14.54 7.73
C LYS A 183 12.64 -14.38 8.82
N LEU A 184 13.15 -13.17 9.02
CA LEU A 184 14.20 -12.85 10.01
C LEU A 184 13.63 -12.34 11.33
N ILE A 185 12.31 -12.18 11.43
CA ILE A 185 11.66 -11.69 12.66
C ILE A 185 11.81 -12.77 13.74
N PRO A 186 12.36 -12.44 14.93
CA PRO A 186 12.49 -13.40 16.02
C PRO A 186 11.14 -13.87 16.53
N THR A 187 11.01 -15.18 16.76
CA THR A 187 9.79 -15.78 17.30
C THR A 187 9.77 -15.83 18.84
N GLU A 188 10.95 -15.82 19.49
CA GLU A 188 11.07 -16.10 20.93
C GLU A 188 11.65 -14.93 21.77
N LYS A 189 12.27 -13.94 21.12
CA LYS A 189 12.88 -12.78 21.80
C LYS A 189 12.01 -11.53 21.60
N GLN A 190 11.92 -10.70 22.64
CA GLN A 190 11.33 -9.37 22.52
C GLN A 190 12.19 -8.52 21.57
N LEU A 191 11.65 -8.27 20.37
CA LEU A 191 12.24 -7.33 19.43
C LEU A 191 12.08 -5.91 19.98
N LYS A 192 13.15 -5.12 19.92
CA LYS A 192 13.10 -3.69 20.21
C LYS A 192 13.56 -2.93 18.98
N LEU A 193 12.70 -2.05 18.48
CA LEU A 193 13.05 -1.16 17.39
C LEU A 193 13.75 0.08 17.95
N THR A 194 14.80 0.52 17.25
CA THR A 194 15.33 1.85 17.48
C THR A 194 14.34 2.90 16.95
N PRO A 195 14.34 4.15 17.47
CA PRO A 195 13.51 5.21 16.93
C PRO A 195 13.70 5.40 15.42
N GLN A 196 14.95 5.35 14.95
CA GLN A 196 15.27 5.45 13.52
C GLN A 196 14.63 4.31 12.71
N ALA A 197 14.65 3.07 13.22
CA ALA A 197 14.03 1.94 12.53
C ALA A 197 12.52 2.13 12.40
N ASN A 198 11.88 2.66 13.45
CA ASN A 198 10.46 2.96 13.42
C ASN A 198 10.14 4.08 12.40
N ASP A 199 10.92 5.16 12.38
CA ASP A 199 10.76 6.26 11.42
C ASP A 199 10.98 5.80 9.97
N ASP A 200 11.97 4.93 9.73
CA ASP A 200 12.25 4.34 8.42
C ASP A 200 11.08 3.46 7.95
N ILE A 201 10.48 2.68 8.84
CA ILE A 201 9.28 1.86 8.56
C ILE A 201 8.10 2.76 8.16
N GLN A 202 7.80 3.81 8.95
CA GLN A 202 6.70 4.72 8.65
C GLN A 202 6.92 5.47 7.33
N SER A 203 8.16 5.90 7.09
CA SER A 203 8.54 6.56 5.84
C SER A 203 8.37 5.62 4.64
N ALA A 204 8.75 4.35 4.77
CA ALA A 204 8.57 3.35 3.72
C ALA A 204 7.08 3.13 3.40
N LEU A 205 6.23 2.96 4.43
CA LEU A 205 4.78 2.81 4.24
C LEU A 205 4.15 4.03 3.56
N MET A 206 4.56 5.24 3.96
CA MET A 206 4.10 6.49 3.36
C MET A 206 4.48 6.60 1.88
N VAL A 207 5.74 6.31 1.53
CA VAL A 207 6.21 6.35 0.14
C VAL A 207 5.50 5.31 -0.71
N LEU A 208 5.31 4.09 -0.19
CA LEU A 208 4.58 3.04 -0.89
C LEU A 208 3.15 3.43 -1.18
N GLN A 209 2.44 3.94 -0.16
CA GLN A 209 1.08 4.44 -0.30
C GLN A 209 0.98 5.52 -1.37
N LYS A 210 1.90 6.49 -1.31
CA LYS A 210 1.96 7.60 -2.25
C LYS A 210 2.12 7.13 -3.70
N ILE A 211 3.08 6.24 -3.97
CA ILE A 211 3.31 5.71 -5.32
C ILE A 211 2.12 4.87 -5.79
N ALA A 212 1.58 4.03 -4.91
CA ALA A 212 0.43 3.19 -5.23
C ALA A 212 -0.79 4.04 -5.61
N SER A 213 -1.07 5.11 -4.86
CA SER A 213 -2.13 6.07 -5.16
C SER A 213 -1.90 6.78 -6.49
N ILE A 214 -0.71 7.32 -6.76
CA ILE A 214 -0.42 7.99 -8.04
C ILE A 214 -0.68 7.04 -9.23
N LEU A 215 -0.18 5.80 -9.16
CA LEU A 215 -0.40 4.79 -10.20
C LEU A 215 -1.88 4.44 -10.34
N HIS A 216 -2.59 4.29 -9.23
CA HIS A 216 -4.00 3.93 -9.20
C HIS A 216 -4.89 5.01 -9.81
N GLU A 217 -4.73 6.26 -9.37
CA GLU A 217 -5.51 7.40 -9.86
C GLU A 217 -5.20 7.69 -11.34
N THR A 218 -3.93 7.59 -11.76
CA THR A 218 -3.54 7.68 -13.17
C THR A 218 -4.29 6.64 -14.00
N CYS A 219 -4.32 5.38 -13.53
CA CYS A 219 -5.03 4.31 -14.23
C CYS A 219 -6.55 4.52 -14.20
N GLY A 220 -7.11 5.15 -13.16
CA GLY A 220 -8.52 5.54 -13.12
C GLY A 220 -8.86 6.55 -14.22
N ILE A 221 -8.05 7.60 -14.35
CA ILE A 221 -8.20 8.61 -15.42
C ILE A 221 -8.07 7.97 -16.80
N ALA A 222 -7.07 7.10 -17.00
CA ALA A 222 -6.89 6.38 -18.25
C ALA A 222 -8.09 5.48 -18.58
N SER A 223 -8.66 4.79 -17.57
CA SER A 223 -9.85 3.94 -17.72
C SER A 223 -11.07 4.76 -18.16
N VAL A 224 -11.30 5.93 -17.54
CA VAL A 224 -12.40 6.82 -17.94
C VAL A 224 -12.21 7.33 -19.37
N GLN A 225 -11.01 7.77 -19.74
CA GLN A 225 -10.75 8.32 -21.07
C GLN A 225 -10.83 7.27 -22.18
N ILE A 226 -10.37 6.03 -21.95
CA ILE A 226 -10.44 5.00 -22.98
C ILE A 226 -11.88 4.54 -23.22
N ASN A 227 -12.73 4.54 -22.18
CA ASN A 227 -14.15 4.20 -22.31
C ASN A 227 -14.94 5.22 -23.15
N ILE A 228 -14.47 6.47 -23.22
CA ILE A 228 -15.06 7.51 -24.08
C ILE A 228 -14.71 7.28 -25.56
N ASN A 229 -13.60 6.59 -25.85
CA ASN A 229 -13.19 6.23 -27.20
C ASN A 229 -12.89 4.71 -27.32
N PRO A 230 -13.92 3.86 -27.40
CA PRO A 230 -13.76 2.40 -27.39
C PRO A 230 -12.98 1.83 -28.59
N GLU A 231 -12.79 2.61 -29.66
CA GLU A 231 -11.97 2.24 -30.81
C GLU A 231 -10.46 2.38 -30.51
N SER A 232 -10.11 3.13 -29.45
CA SER A 232 -8.72 3.31 -29.00
C SER A 232 -8.21 2.05 -28.29
N ASP A 233 -7.03 1.57 -28.69
CA ASP A 233 -6.35 0.41 -28.10
C ASP A 233 -5.27 0.79 -27.07
N GLY A 234 -5.17 2.08 -26.77
CA GLY A 234 -4.27 2.68 -25.78
C GLY A 234 -4.11 4.18 -25.98
N PHE A 235 -3.08 4.75 -25.35
CA PHE A 235 -2.68 6.15 -25.40
C PHE A 235 -1.23 6.28 -25.88
N ASP A 236 -0.91 7.41 -26.51
CA ASP A 236 0.46 7.78 -26.84
C ASP A 236 1.24 8.18 -25.57
N SER A 237 2.58 8.11 -25.61
CA SER A 237 3.43 8.34 -24.42
C SER A 237 3.16 9.70 -23.75
N THR A 238 3.08 10.76 -24.55
CA THR A 238 2.83 12.12 -24.05
C THR A 238 1.54 12.20 -23.24
N ARG A 239 0.47 11.56 -23.71
CA ARG A 239 -0.83 11.63 -23.03
C ARG A 239 -0.81 10.89 -21.70
N LEU A 240 -0.17 9.73 -21.62
CA LEU A 240 -0.01 9.02 -20.34
C LEU A 240 0.89 9.80 -19.39
N LYS A 241 1.96 10.41 -19.90
CA LYS A 241 2.84 11.24 -19.10
C LYS A 241 2.11 12.43 -18.47
N GLU A 242 1.23 13.10 -19.21
CA GLU A 242 0.36 14.17 -18.68
C GLU A 242 -0.57 13.68 -17.56
N MET A 243 -1.17 12.49 -17.71
CA MET A 243 -2.00 11.91 -16.65
C MET A 243 -1.19 11.64 -15.38
N ILE A 244 -0.01 11.03 -15.54
CA ILE A 244 0.92 10.75 -14.43
C ILE A 244 1.33 12.08 -13.77
N HIS A 245 1.69 13.08 -14.56
CA HIS A 245 2.11 14.40 -14.11
C HIS A 245 1.03 15.08 -13.25
N GLY A 246 -0.22 15.04 -13.67
CA GLY A 246 -1.34 15.58 -12.89
C GLY A 246 -1.48 14.95 -11.50
N GLU A 247 -1.31 13.62 -11.38
CA GLU A 247 -1.36 12.93 -10.08
C GLU A 247 -0.11 13.16 -9.23
N VAL A 248 1.05 13.29 -9.86
CA VAL A 248 2.29 13.67 -9.15
C VAL A 248 2.15 15.08 -8.59
N GLU A 249 1.65 16.06 -9.36
CA GLU A 249 1.50 17.44 -8.88
C GLU A 249 0.57 17.54 -7.67
N LYS A 250 -0.55 16.79 -7.66
CA LYS A 250 -1.46 16.73 -6.51
C LYS A 250 -0.76 16.25 -5.23
N THR A 251 0.24 15.38 -5.37
CA THR A 251 0.87 14.68 -4.23
C THR A 251 2.24 15.24 -3.85
N ASN A 252 2.91 15.94 -4.76
CA ASN A 252 4.28 16.45 -4.60
C ASN A 252 4.38 17.98 -4.72
N GLY A 253 3.29 18.66 -5.09
CA GLY A 253 3.33 20.07 -5.47
C GLY A 253 3.84 20.26 -6.90
N SER A 254 3.98 21.52 -7.31
CA SER A 254 4.31 21.87 -8.69
C SER A 254 5.66 21.28 -9.12
N ILE A 255 5.65 20.58 -10.26
CA ILE A 255 6.83 19.97 -10.88
C ILE A 255 6.74 20.12 -12.39
N THR A 256 7.87 20.21 -13.10
CA THR A 256 7.83 20.27 -14.56
C THR A 256 7.54 18.89 -15.16
N LEU A 257 6.98 18.86 -16.37
CA LEU A 257 6.63 17.62 -17.05
C LEU A 257 7.86 16.71 -17.26
N GLU A 258 9.05 17.28 -17.49
CA GLU A 258 10.31 16.55 -17.65
C GLU A 258 10.70 15.77 -16.39
N LYS A 259 10.36 16.31 -15.22
CA LYS A 259 10.71 15.75 -13.91
C LYS A 259 9.60 14.88 -13.31
N THR A 260 8.49 14.66 -14.04
CA THR A 260 7.32 13.88 -13.59
C THR A 260 7.67 12.58 -12.89
N PHE A 261 8.67 11.85 -13.37
CA PHE A 261 9.04 10.54 -12.81
C PHE A 261 9.99 10.63 -11.60
N GLU A 262 10.68 11.74 -11.38
CA GLU A 262 11.68 11.88 -10.31
C GLU A 262 11.11 11.54 -8.91
N PRO A 263 9.93 12.03 -8.51
CA PRO A 263 9.41 11.75 -7.17
C PRO A 263 8.94 10.31 -6.96
N MET A 264 8.79 9.55 -8.05
CA MET A 264 8.36 8.15 -8.02
C MET A 264 9.52 7.17 -8.19
N ARG A 265 10.69 7.62 -8.68
CA ARG A 265 11.90 6.80 -8.68
C ARG A 265 12.21 6.42 -7.24
N LEU A 266 12.21 5.13 -6.91
CA LEU A 266 12.24 4.61 -5.54
C LEU A 266 13.62 4.77 -4.86
N GLN A 267 14.28 5.91 -5.00
CA GLN A 267 15.50 6.26 -4.27
C GLN A 267 15.29 6.20 -2.75
N VAL A 268 14.06 6.39 -2.25
CA VAL A 268 13.78 6.34 -0.80
C VAL A 268 13.69 4.90 -0.27
N PHE A 269 13.15 3.95 -1.04
CA PHE A 269 13.19 2.53 -0.65
C PHE A 269 14.59 1.96 -0.73
N MET A 270 15.43 2.46 -1.66
CA MET A 270 16.79 2.00 -1.87
C MET A 270 17.83 2.72 -1.01
N ASP A 271 17.60 3.94 -0.53
CA ASP A 271 18.40 4.47 0.58
C ASP A 271 18.03 3.76 1.89
N ALA A 272 16.76 3.41 2.08
CA ALA A 272 16.34 2.47 3.13
C ALA A 272 16.83 1.03 2.84
N SER A 273 17.12 0.63 1.59
CA SER A 273 17.62 -0.70 1.20
C SER A 273 19.14 -0.84 1.16
N THR A 274 19.84 0.26 0.92
CA THR A 274 21.29 0.43 1.05
C THR A 274 21.62 0.66 2.52
N LYS A 275 20.78 1.42 3.23
CA LYS A 275 20.62 1.27 4.68
C LYS A 275 19.98 -0.06 5.06
N SER A 276 19.37 -0.87 4.18
CA SER A 276 18.91 -2.24 4.49
C SER A 276 19.96 -3.31 4.33
N LYS A 277 21.06 -3.03 3.64
CA LYS A 277 22.29 -3.77 3.92
C LYS A 277 22.66 -3.52 5.38
N HIS A 278 22.53 -2.29 5.89
CA HIS A 278 22.55 -2.01 7.33
C HIS A 278 21.30 -2.52 8.09
N PHE A 279 20.07 -2.58 7.58
CA PHE A 279 18.89 -3.01 8.34
C PHE A 279 18.89 -4.52 8.51
N ILE A 280 19.37 -5.28 7.52
CA ILE A 280 19.53 -6.74 7.58
C ILE A 280 20.86 -7.12 8.29
N GLN A 281 21.91 -6.27 8.23
CA GLN A 281 23.19 -6.49 8.94
C GLN A 281 23.12 -6.01 10.40
N CYS A 282 22.51 -4.86 10.67
CA CYS A 282 22.14 -4.35 12.00
C CYS A 282 20.94 -5.09 12.60
N PHE A 283 20.18 -5.92 11.88
CA PHE A 283 19.26 -6.86 12.56
C PHE A 283 20.04 -7.84 13.46
N GLY A 284 21.31 -8.13 13.14
CA GLY A 284 22.22 -8.84 14.04
C GLY A 284 22.65 -7.99 15.24
N GLU A 285 22.97 -6.71 15.03
CA GLU A 285 23.41 -5.79 16.08
C GLU A 285 22.25 -5.34 17.01
N TRP A 286 21.02 -5.19 16.47
CA TRP A 286 19.80 -4.84 17.19
C TRP A 286 19.26 -5.99 18.06
N LEU A 287 19.55 -7.25 17.70
CA LEU A 287 19.11 -8.42 18.46
C LEU A 287 20.10 -8.87 19.54
N TYR A 288 21.35 -8.41 19.46
CA TYR A 288 22.42 -8.86 20.36
C TYR A 288 23.14 -7.76 21.13
N GLY A 289 22.88 -6.47 20.86
CA GLY A 289 23.31 -5.36 21.69
C GLY A 289 24.78 -5.47 22.09
N ASP A 290 25.68 -5.17 21.15
CA ASP A 290 27.02 -4.68 21.48
C ASP A 290 27.03 -3.15 21.33
#